data_AF-F2U287-F1
#
_entry.id   AF-F2U287-F1
#
_cell.length_a   1.000
_cell.length_b   1.000
_cell.length_c   1.000
_cell.angle_alpha   90.00
_cell.angle_beta   90.00
_cell.angle_gamma   90.00
#
_symmetry.space_group_name_H-M   'P 1'
#
loop_
_entity.id
_entity.type
_entity.pdbx_description
1 polymer ?
#
loop_
_entity_poly.entity_id
_entity_poly.type
_entity_poly.pdbx_seq_one_letter_code
_entity_poly.pdbx_strand_id
1 'polypeptide(L)'
;MAAIMERHLQVRGKVQGVMFRQTLMRAAQRLGLRAAASNMKQDKSLVKVSLFGDEDTVNTLVTNLGSGKAINSWGAKVSSIEDDPNPWPYDKHQVTTDNVDSKRWNPNVKMYL
;
A
#
# COMPACT_ATOMS: atom_id res chain seq x y z
N MET A 1 -4.59 -18.03 -18.63
CA MET A 1 -3.45 -17.13 -18.39
C MET A 1 -3.89 -16.15 -17.33
N ALA A 2 -3.10 -15.95 -16.27
CA ALA A 2 -3.38 -14.91 -15.30
C ALA A 2 -3.28 -13.54 -16.00
N ALA A 3 -4.30 -12.70 -15.87
CA ALA A 3 -4.24 -11.34 -16.37
C ALA A 3 -3.30 -10.54 -15.47
N ILE A 4 -2.30 -9.89 -16.07
CA ILE A 4 -1.42 -8.98 -15.35
C ILE A 4 -2.08 -7.59 -15.36
N MET A 5 -2.24 -7.01 -14.17
CA MET A 5 -2.83 -5.69 -13.96
C MET A 5 -1.83 -4.74 -13.32
N GLU A 6 -1.95 -3.47 -13.70
CA GLU A 6 -1.37 -2.33 -13.00
C GLU A 6 -2.51 -1.45 -12.48
N ARG A 7 -2.45 -1.08 -11.19
CA ARG A 7 -3.45 -0.21 -10.57
C ARG A 7 -2.80 0.85 -9.70
N HIS A 8 -3.19 2.09 -9.92
CA HIS A 8 -2.73 3.24 -9.16
C HIS A 8 -3.87 3.83 -8.36
N LEU A 9 -3.61 4.11 -7.09
CA LEU A 9 -4.64 4.37 -6.10
C LEU A 9 -4.29 5.57 -5.26
N GLN A 10 -5.32 6.38 -4.98
CA GLN A 10 -5.36 7.29 -3.86
C GLN A 10 -6.04 6.57 -2.69
N VAL A 11 -5.26 6.25 -1.66
CA VAL A 11 -5.75 5.57 -0.46
C VAL A 11 -5.88 6.60 0.66
N ARG A 12 -7.11 6.80 1.16
CA ARG A 12 -7.40 7.76 2.23
C ARG A 12 -7.72 7.09 3.56
N GLY A 13 -7.42 7.78 4.66
CA GLY A 13 -7.81 7.39 6.03
C GLY A 13 -6.72 7.66 7.06
N LYS A 14 -6.64 6.82 8.09
CA LYS A 14 -5.52 6.79 9.03
C LYS A 14 -4.40 5.98 8.41
N VAL A 15 -3.63 6.60 7.53
CA VAL A 15 -2.63 5.94 6.67
C VAL A 15 -1.21 6.51 6.80
N GLN A 16 -1.03 7.63 7.50
CA GLN A 16 0.29 8.20 7.78
C GLN A 16 0.65 8.11 9.27
N GLY A 17 1.94 7.96 9.57
CA GLY A 17 2.43 7.80 10.96
C GLY A 17 2.09 6.46 11.62
N VAL A 18 1.56 5.50 10.84
CA VAL A 18 0.99 4.24 11.35
C VAL A 18 1.52 3.02 10.60
N MET A 19 2.74 3.10 10.05
CA MET A 19 3.39 2.00 9.33
C MET A 19 2.64 1.45 8.09
N PHE A 20 1.66 2.17 7.56
CA PHE A 20 0.87 1.74 6.40
C PHE A 20 1.73 1.28 5.21
N ARG A 21 2.72 2.10 4.79
CA ARG A 21 3.59 1.79 3.65
C ARG A 21 4.34 0.47 3.86
N GLN A 22 4.89 0.24 5.05
CA GLN A 22 5.58 -1.01 5.37
C GLN A 22 4.60 -2.18 5.35
N THR A 23 3.44 -2.06 5.99
CA THR A 23 2.41 -3.11 6.01
C THR A 23 1.98 -3.50 4.60
N LEU A 24 1.73 -2.51 3.75
CA LEU A 24 1.38 -2.73 2.35
C LEU A 24 2.50 -3.45 1.58
N MET A 25 3.75 -2.99 1.71
CA MET A 25 4.87 -3.61 0.99
C MET A 25 5.11 -5.07 1.42
N ARG A 26 4.98 -5.36 2.72
CA ARG A 26 5.12 -6.75 3.21
C ARG A 26 3.99 -7.65 2.73
N ALA A 27 2.76 -7.14 2.72
CA ALA A 27 1.63 -7.87 2.15
C ALA A 27 1.84 -8.14 0.65
N ALA A 28 2.27 -7.12 -0.11
CA ALA A 28 2.58 -7.24 -1.53
C ALA A 28 3.68 -8.27 -1.80
N GLN A 29 4.81 -8.21 -1.10
CA GLN A 29 5.90 -9.19 -1.22
C GLN A 29 5.41 -10.62 -0.96
N ARG A 30 4.63 -10.85 0.09
CA ARG A 30 4.08 -12.19 0.41
C ARG A 30 3.12 -12.71 -0.67
N LEU A 31 2.40 -11.80 -1.33
CA LEU A 31 1.49 -12.10 -2.43
C LEU A 31 2.17 -12.16 -3.80
N GLY A 32 3.49 -11.96 -3.88
CA GLY A 32 4.21 -11.93 -5.17
C GLY A 32 3.90 -10.70 -6.03
N LEU A 33 3.37 -9.63 -5.44
CA LEU A 33 3.08 -8.37 -6.12
C LEU A 33 4.28 -7.43 -6.04
N ARG A 34 4.50 -6.66 -7.11
CA ARG A 34 5.34 -5.47 -7.06
C ARG A 34 4.47 -4.29 -6.63
N ALA A 35 4.95 -3.47 -5.69
CA ALA A 35 4.17 -2.37 -5.15
C ALA A 35 5.01 -1.16 -4.74
N ALA A 36 4.37 0.00 -4.73
CA ALA A 36 4.98 1.28 -4.36
C ALA A 36 4.00 2.17 -3.58
N ALA A 37 4.50 2.96 -2.63
CA ALA A 37 3.66 3.84 -1.81
C ALA A 37 4.38 5.11 -1.32
N SER A 38 3.66 6.23 -1.31
CA SER A 38 4.15 7.54 -0.90
C SER A 38 3.17 8.30 -0.03
N ASN A 39 3.65 8.80 1.12
CA ASN A 39 2.88 9.71 1.94
C ASN A 39 2.82 11.09 1.27
N MET A 40 1.62 11.65 1.18
CA MET A 40 1.42 13.01 0.69
C MET A 40 1.68 14.00 1.83
N LYS A 41 2.68 14.88 1.66
CA LYS A 41 3.06 15.82 2.72
C LYS A 41 1.97 16.86 2.98
N GLN A 42 1.29 17.32 1.91
CA GLN A 42 0.23 18.32 1.98
C GLN A 42 -1.09 17.75 2.54
N ASP A 43 -1.29 16.43 2.50
CA ASP A 43 -2.50 15.77 2.96
C ASP A 43 -2.15 14.54 3.81
N LYS A 44 -2.26 14.67 5.12
CA LYS A 44 -1.93 13.61 6.10
C LYS A 44 -2.86 12.41 6.05
N SER A 45 -4.01 12.55 5.39
CA SER A 45 -4.98 11.47 5.23
C SER A 45 -4.74 10.65 3.97
N LEU A 46 -3.80 11.02 3.10
CA LEU A 46 -3.63 10.44 1.77
C LEU A 46 -2.28 9.75 1.58
N VAL A 47 -2.30 8.55 0.97
CA VAL A 47 -1.14 7.84 0.44
C VAL A 47 -1.42 7.47 -1.01
N LYS A 48 -0.49 7.79 -1.92
CA LYS A 48 -0.51 7.27 -3.30
C LYS A 48 0.10 5.88 -3.32
N VAL A 49 -0.56 4.93 -3.97
CA VAL A 49 -0.16 3.52 -4.06
C VAL A 49 -0.17 3.07 -5.52
N SER A 50 0.80 2.24 -5.91
CA SER A 50 0.83 1.56 -7.21
C SER A 50 1.03 0.07 -6.99
N LEU A 51 0.23 -0.78 -7.63
CA LEU A 51 0.23 -2.24 -7.52
C LEU A 51 0.37 -2.88 -8.89
N PHE A 52 1.19 -3.92 -9.00
CA PHE A 52 1.49 -4.61 -10.25
C PHE A 52 1.53 -6.11 -10.00
N GLY A 53 0.81 -6.88 -10.81
CA GLY A 53 0.86 -8.34 -10.75
C GLY A 53 -0.44 -9.00 -11.21
N ASP A 54 -0.67 -10.22 -10.75
CA ASP A 54 -1.89 -10.98 -11.02
C ASP A 54 -3.14 -10.22 -10.54
N GLU A 55 -4.13 -10.10 -11.43
CA GLU A 55 -5.35 -9.31 -11.21
C GLU A 55 -6.12 -9.76 -9.96
N ASP A 56 -6.34 -11.06 -9.77
CA ASP A 56 -7.06 -11.60 -8.61
C ASP A 56 -6.34 -11.28 -7.29
N THR A 57 -5.02 -11.36 -7.33
CA THR A 57 -4.16 -11.05 -6.18
C THR A 57 -4.18 -9.56 -5.86
N VAL A 58 -4.13 -8.69 -6.86
CA VAL A 58 -4.26 -7.23 -6.66
C VAL A 58 -5.66 -6.90 -6.10
N ASN A 59 -6.72 -7.45 -6.68
CA ASN A 59 -8.10 -7.24 -6.23
C ASN A 59 -8.33 -7.74 -4.80
N THR A 60 -7.72 -8.86 -4.43
CA THR A 60 -7.74 -9.39 -3.06
C THR A 60 -7.06 -8.42 -2.10
N LEU A 61 -5.87 -7.90 -2.44
CA LEU A 61 -5.16 -6.94 -1.60
C LEU A 61 -5.96 -5.64 -1.44
N VAL A 62 -6.54 -5.11 -2.52
CA VAL A 62 -7.37 -3.90 -2.47
C VAL A 62 -8.63 -4.11 -1.62
N THR A 63 -9.29 -5.25 -1.76
CA THR A 63 -10.45 -5.62 -0.93
C THR A 63 -10.08 -5.66 0.56
N ASN A 64 -8.96 -6.29 0.91
CA ASN A 64 -8.50 -6.38 2.30
C ASN A 64 -8.13 -5.01 2.87
N LEU A 65 -7.48 -4.14 2.08
CA LEU A 65 -7.22 -2.75 2.44
C LEU A 65 -8.54 -2.00 2.72
N GLY A 66 -9.52 -2.15 1.84
CA GLY A 66 -10.84 -1.51 1.91
C GLY A 66 -11.80 -2.09 2.96
N SER A 67 -11.39 -3.11 3.73
CA SER A 67 -12.26 -3.80 4.69
C SER A 67 -12.79 -2.94 5.85
N GLY A 68 -12.26 -1.73 6.02
CA GLY A 68 -12.61 -0.82 7.12
C GLY A 68 -12.06 -1.24 8.49
N LYS A 69 -11.30 -2.33 8.55
CA LYS A 69 -10.59 -2.79 9.76
C LYS A 69 -9.20 -2.16 9.84
N ALA A 70 -8.61 -2.18 11.03
CA ALA A 70 -7.20 -1.86 11.15
C ALA A 70 -6.36 -2.95 10.49
N ILE A 71 -5.38 -2.57 9.69
CA ILE A 71 -4.50 -3.50 8.95
C ILE A 71 -3.19 -3.80 9.69
N ASN A 72 -2.93 -3.08 10.79
CA ASN A 72 -1.80 -3.33 11.68
C ASN A 72 -2.08 -2.83 13.11
N SER A 73 -1.22 -3.21 14.05
CA SER A 73 -1.36 -2.87 15.47
C SER A 73 -1.20 -1.38 15.79
N TRP A 74 -0.74 -0.56 14.84
CA TRP A 74 -0.64 0.90 14.98
C TRP A 74 -1.92 1.61 14.52
N GLY A 75 -2.95 0.85 14.14
CA GLY A 75 -4.26 1.36 13.78
C GLY A 75 -4.30 1.98 12.38
N ALA A 76 -3.44 1.54 11.46
CA ALA A 76 -3.59 1.90 10.07
C ALA A 76 -4.95 1.41 9.56
N LYS A 77 -5.76 2.31 9.02
CA LYS A 77 -7.13 2.03 8.59
C LYS A 77 -7.48 2.89 7.39
N VAL A 78 -7.94 2.22 6.33
CA VAL A 78 -8.40 2.86 5.10
C VAL A 78 -9.88 3.21 5.23
N SER A 79 -10.24 4.39 4.76
CA SER A 79 -11.63 4.88 4.68
C SER A 79 -12.15 4.94 3.25
N SER A 80 -11.29 5.22 2.27
CA SER A 80 -11.64 5.16 0.85
C SER A 80 -10.44 4.81 -0.02
N ILE A 81 -10.73 4.23 -1.19
CA ILE A 81 -9.76 3.88 -2.23
C ILE A 81 -10.37 4.35 -3.55
N GLU A 82 -9.63 5.19 -4.27
CA GLU A 82 -10.01 5.71 -5.59
C GLU A 82 -8.85 5.50 -6.56
N ASP A 83 -9.13 5.34 -7.84
CA ASP A 83 -8.06 5.30 -8.84
C ASP A 83 -7.39 6.67 -8.96
N ASP A 84 -6.06 6.66 -9.09
CA ASP A 84 -5.27 7.89 -9.09
C ASP A 84 -5.23 8.51 -10.49
N PRO A 85 -5.79 9.70 -10.71
CA PRO A 85 -5.81 10.32 -12.04
C PRO A 85 -4.43 10.81 -12.49
N ASN A 86 -3.46 10.91 -11.58
CA ASN A 86 -2.11 11.39 -11.86
C ASN A 86 -1.05 10.46 -11.24
N PRO A 87 -0.95 9.21 -11.70
CA PRO A 87 -0.09 8.21 -11.09
C PRO A 87 1.38 8.63 -11.18
N TRP A 88 2.17 8.18 -10.21
CA TRP A 88 3.62 8.38 -10.25
C TRP A 88 4.29 7.14 -10.84
N PRO A 89 5.39 7.32 -11.59
CA PRO A 89 6.29 6.22 -11.89
C PRO A 89 6.72 5.51 -10.60
N TYR A 90 6.83 4.18 -10.67
CA TYR A 90 7.14 3.31 -9.53
C TYR A 90 8.35 3.78 -8.71
N ASP A 91 9.42 4.18 -9.38
CA ASP A 91 10.70 4.63 -8.81
C ASP A 91 10.63 6.00 -8.14
N LYS A 92 9.60 6.81 -8.44
CA LYS A 92 9.35 8.09 -7.76
C LYS A 92 8.68 7.94 -6.40
N HIS A 93 8.23 6.74 -6.03
CA HIS A 93 7.64 6.52 -4.72
C HIS A 93 8.69 6.45 -3.60
N GLN A 94 8.29 6.90 -2.41
CA GLN A 94 9.16 6.94 -1.23
C GLN A 94 9.57 5.55 -0.74
N VAL A 95 8.67 4.57 -0.90
CA VAL A 95 8.82 3.19 -0.46
C VAL A 95 8.29 2.28 -1.55
N THR A 96 9.03 1.22 -1.86
CA THR A 96 8.67 0.20 -2.85
C THR A 96 8.98 -1.19 -2.30
N THR A 97 8.47 -2.23 -2.95
CA THR A 97 8.84 -3.61 -2.62
C THR A 97 10.33 -3.89 -2.78
N ASP A 98 11.03 -3.09 -3.59
CA ASP A 98 12.46 -3.25 -3.84
C ASP A 98 13.33 -2.54 -2.78
N ASN A 99 12.79 -1.53 -2.09
CA ASN A 99 13.54 -0.74 -1.12
C ASN A 99 13.01 -0.84 0.32
N VAL A 100 11.89 -1.52 0.56
CA VAL A 100 11.29 -1.62 1.90
C VAL A 100 12.28 -2.15 2.93
N ASP A 101 13.13 -3.11 2.57
CA ASP A 101 14.12 -3.72 3.46
C ASP A 101 15.29 -2.78 3.82
N SER A 102 15.57 -1.78 2.99
CA SER A 102 16.62 -0.79 3.24
C SER A 102 16.23 0.29 4.25
N LYS A 103 14.94 0.39 4.59
CA LYS A 103 14.40 1.42 5.50
C LYS A 103 14.45 0.90 6.95
N ARG A 104 14.69 1.81 7.90
CA ARG A 104 14.60 1.52 9.33
C ARG A 104 13.15 1.62 9.80
N TRP A 105 12.51 0.47 9.98
CA TRP A 105 11.15 0.36 10.50
C TRP A 105 11.13 0.05 12.00
N ASN A 106 9.98 0.31 12.64
CA ASN A 106 9.77 -0.18 13.99
C ASN A 106 9.49 -1.70 13.93
N PRO A 107 10.27 -2.56 14.62
CA PRO A 107 10.08 -4.00 14.56
C PRO A 107 8.83 -4.50 15.29
N ASN A 108 8.22 -3.67 16.15
CA ASN A 108 7.13 -4.08 17.05
C ASN A 108 5.73 -3.88 16.44
N VAL A 109 5.61 -3.64 15.13
CA VAL A 109 4.32 -3.55 14.46
C VAL A 109 3.84 -4.96 14.05
N LYS A 110 2.64 -5.34 14.51
CA LYS A 110 1.96 -6.56 14.05
C LYS A 110 1.13 -6.22 12.80
N MET A 111 1.26 -6.99 11.74
CA MET A 111 0.58 -6.78 10.46
C MET A 111 -0.53 -7.81 10.29
N TYR A 112 -1.67 -7.40 9.73
CA TYR A 112 -2.88 -8.23 9.60
C TYR A 112 -3.34 -8.44 8.15
N LEU A 113 -2.66 -7.81 7.19
CA LEU A 113 -2.90 -8.02 5.76
C LEU A 113 -2.31 -9.33 5.28
#